data_AF-A0A142BIX2-F1
#
_entry.id   AF-A0A142BIX2-F1
#
_cell.length_a   1.000
_cell.length_b   1.000
_cell.length_c   1.000
_cell.angle_alpha   90.00
_cell.angle_beta   90.00
_cell.angle_gamma   90.00
#
_symmetry.space_group_name_H-M   'P 1'
#
loop_
_entity.id
_entity.type
_entity.pdbx_description
1 polymer ?
#
loop_
_entity_poly.entity_id
_entity_poly.type
_entity_poly.pdbx_seq_one_letter_code
_entity_poly.pdbx_strand_id
1 'polypeptide(L)'
;MNVFEEIQHRLSSKTRIRSLFKDVHAEDLERIISRMNDVLAEKLEARDKEEEKRQAKIESIEAIKQIMSDRGVSLDDLGALEIEAPKKRRNIQKYTFEYQTEAGDTVQWEGATTGRLPRDFQAYLDRTGKKRLDCVAE
;
A
#
# COMPACT_ATOMS: atom_id res chain seq x y z
N MET A 1 -12.63 -19.91 11.84
CA MET A 1 -11.44 -20.25 12.65
C MET A 1 -10.23 -19.81 11.84
N ASN A 2 -9.28 -19.10 12.43
CA ASN A 2 -8.10 -18.64 11.70
C ASN A 2 -7.28 -19.88 11.31
N VAL A 3 -6.84 -19.99 10.06
CA VAL A 3 -6.11 -21.19 9.56
C VAL A 3 -4.87 -21.48 10.43
N PHE A 4 -4.22 -20.41 10.91
CA PHE A 4 -3.10 -20.50 11.84
C PHE A 4 -3.45 -21.18 13.16
N GLU A 5 -4.59 -20.83 13.77
CA GLU A 5 -5.02 -21.41 15.05
C GLU A 5 -5.37 -22.89 14.91
N GLU A 6 -5.96 -23.27 13.78
CA GLU A 6 -6.28 -24.65 13.48
C GLU A 6 -5.01 -25.51 13.30
N ILE A 7 -4.01 -24.99 12.57
CA ILE A 7 -2.70 -25.64 12.43
C ILE A 7 -2.01 -25.76 13.78
N GLN A 8 -1.99 -24.69 14.59
CA GLN A 8 -1.37 -24.70 15.91
C GLN A 8 -2.06 -25.73 16.83
N HIS A 9 -3.38 -25.81 16.81
CA HIS A 9 -4.13 -26.78 17.61
C HIS A 9 -3.87 -28.23 17.16
N ARG A 10 -3.69 -28.48 15.86
CA ARG A 10 -3.36 -29.80 15.31
C ARG A 10 -1.91 -30.22 15.64
N LEU A 11 -0.96 -29.28 15.60
CA LEU A 11 0.47 -29.51 15.81
C LEU A 11 0.94 -29.23 17.26
N SER A 12 0.06 -28.85 18.17
CA SER A 12 0.42 -28.47 19.55
C SER A 12 0.97 -29.62 20.41
N SER A 13 0.60 -30.87 20.13
CA SER A 13 0.96 -32.01 20.98
C SER A 13 1.48 -33.19 20.19
N LYS A 14 2.53 -33.82 20.71
CA LYS A 14 3.17 -35.02 20.13
C LYS A 14 2.17 -36.16 19.92
N THR A 15 1.21 -36.34 20.83
CA THR A 15 0.18 -37.38 20.71
C THR A 15 -0.74 -37.12 19.51
N ARG A 16 -1.07 -35.85 19.27
CA ARG A 16 -1.94 -35.46 18.16
C ARG A 16 -1.23 -35.51 16.81
N ILE A 17 0.03 -35.09 16.77
CA ILE A 17 0.91 -35.27 15.61
C ILE A 17 1.01 -36.75 15.27
N ARG A 18 1.28 -37.63 16.25
CA ARG A 18 1.33 -39.08 16.02
C ARG A 18 0.01 -39.63 15.44
N SER A 19 -1.13 -39.15 15.90
CA SER A 19 -2.43 -39.55 15.34
C SER A 19 -2.65 -39.02 13.92
N LEU A 20 -2.14 -37.83 13.61
CA LEU A 20 -2.28 -37.18 12.31
C LEU A 20 -1.42 -37.86 11.22
N PHE A 21 -0.23 -38.32 11.60
CA PHE A 21 0.74 -38.96 10.71
C PHE A 21 0.80 -40.49 10.87
N LYS A 22 -0.25 -41.11 11.43
CA LYS A 22 -0.28 -42.55 11.72
C LYS A 22 -0.07 -43.41 10.47
N ASP A 23 -0.63 -42.98 9.34
CA ASP A 23 -0.61 -43.70 8.06
C ASP A 23 0.42 -43.11 7.08
N VAL A 24 1.32 -42.25 7.55
CA VAL A 24 2.34 -41.58 6.72
C VAL A 24 3.69 -42.27 6.92
N HIS A 25 4.39 -42.53 5.82
CA HIS A 25 5.71 -43.14 5.86
C HIS A 25 6.78 -42.14 6.35
N ALA A 26 7.88 -42.66 6.90
CA ALA A 26 8.97 -41.84 7.40
C ALA A 26 9.57 -40.92 6.32
N GLU A 27 9.67 -41.40 5.08
CA GLU A 27 10.20 -40.61 3.95
C GLU A 27 9.33 -39.40 3.62
N ASP A 28 8.00 -39.54 3.69
CA ASP A 28 7.08 -38.41 3.46
C ASP A 28 7.14 -37.40 4.62
N LEU A 29 7.32 -37.87 5.85
CA LEU A 29 7.57 -37.01 7.00
C LEU A 29 8.88 -36.21 6.85
N GLU A 30 9.96 -36.83 6.38
CA GLU A 30 11.22 -36.15 6.10
C GLU A 30 11.06 -35.07 5.02
N ARG A 31 10.32 -35.36 3.94
CA ARG A 31 10.00 -34.38 2.90
C ARG A 31 9.20 -33.20 3.43
N ILE A 32 8.23 -33.44 4.31
CA ILE A 32 7.45 -32.37 4.95
C ILE A 32 8.36 -31.51 5.84
N ILE A 33 9.22 -32.14 6.64
CA ILE A 33 10.18 -31.44 7.50
C ILE A 33 11.13 -30.57 6.66
N SER A 34 11.63 -31.09 5.53
CA SER A 34 12.48 -30.32 4.61
C SER A 34 11.78 -29.04 4.15
N ARG A 35 10.54 -29.15 3.65
CA ARG A 35 9.77 -27.98 3.20
C ARG A 35 9.49 -26.99 4.31
N MET A 36 9.23 -27.48 5.53
CA MET A 36 9.04 -26.60 6.70
C MET A 36 10.32 -25.87 7.09
N ASN A 37 11.47 -26.53 6.97
CA ASN A 37 12.78 -25.91 7.20
C ASN A 37 13.12 -24.86 6.14
N ASP A 38 12.80 -25.10 4.87
CA ASP A 38 12.98 -24.11 3.80
C ASP A 38 12.17 -22.84 4.11
N VAL A 39 10.89 -22.99 4.45
CA VAL A 39 10.02 -21.87 4.83
C VAL A 39 10.53 -21.15 6.09
N LEU A 40 11.07 -21.89 7.06
CA LEU A 40 11.68 -21.31 8.26
C LEU A 40 12.92 -20.49 7.91
N ALA A 41 13.79 -21.00 7.03
CA ALA A 41 14.98 -20.29 6.57
C ALA A 41 14.61 -18.97 5.88
N GLU A 42 13.61 -18.98 4.98
CA GLU A 42 13.12 -17.76 4.33
C GLU A 42 12.62 -16.72 5.35
N LYS A 43 11.95 -17.16 6.42
CA LYS A 43 11.47 -16.26 7.48
C LYS A 43 12.59 -15.70 8.34
N LEU A 44 13.62 -16.50 8.63
CA LEU A 44 14.80 -16.04 9.34
C LEU A 44 15.59 -15.02 8.50
N GLU A 45 15.84 -15.31 7.22
CA GLU A 45 16.49 -14.36 6.31
C GLU A 45 15.72 -13.04 6.19
N ALA A 46 14.38 -13.10 6.14
CA ALA A 46 13.57 -11.89 6.12
C ALA A 46 13.74 -11.07 7.41
N ARG A 47 13.77 -11.74 8.56
CA ARG A 47 13.96 -11.09 9.87
C ARG A 47 15.35 -10.50 10.01
N ASP A 48 16.38 -11.23 9.57
CA ASP A 48 17.76 -10.78 9.63
C ASP A 48 17.98 -9.57 8.71
N LYS A 49 17.37 -9.56 7.50
CA LYS A 49 17.36 -8.37 6.63
C LYS A 49 16.67 -7.16 7.25
N GLU A 50 15.61 -7.36 8.05
CA GLU A 50 14.98 -6.28 8.79
C GLU A 50 15.87 -5.77 9.95
N GLU A 51 16.58 -6.67 10.60
CA GLU A 51 17.54 -6.35 11.66
C GLU A 51 18.75 -5.61 11.11
N GLU A 52 19.33 -6.05 9.99
CA GLU A 52 20.40 -5.34 9.27
C GLU A 52 19.96 -3.94 8.84
N LYS A 53 18.74 -3.78 8.31
CA LYS A 53 18.20 -2.44 7.97
C LYS A 53 18.05 -1.57 9.21
N ARG A 54 17.68 -2.15 10.35
CA ARG A 54 17.57 -1.41 11.61
C ARG A 54 18.96 -1.01 12.11
N GLN A 55 19.92 -1.91 12.04
CA GLN A 55 21.30 -1.66 12.45
C GLN A 55 21.96 -0.60 11.57
N ALA A 56 21.82 -0.70 10.24
CA ALA A 56 22.31 0.30 9.29
C ALA A 56 21.67 1.69 9.53
N LYS A 57 20.38 1.74 9.91
CA LYS A 57 19.73 3.00 10.32
C LYS A 57 20.34 3.57 11.59
N ILE A 58 20.59 2.73 12.60
CA ILE A 58 21.19 3.15 13.87
C ILE A 58 22.63 3.65 13.63
N GLU A 59 23.44 2.92 12.87
CA GLU A 59 24.79 3.33 12.48
C GLU A 59 24.78 4.64 11.69
N SER A 60 23.83 4.81 10.76
CA SER A 60 23.67 6.06 10.02
C SER A 60 23.31 7.22 10.96
N ILE A 61 22.42 7.01 11.92
CA ILE A 61 22.04 8.01 12.92
C ILE A 61 23.25 8.37 13.80
N GLU A 62 24.05 7.39 14.19
CA GLU A 62 25.24 7.61 15.02
C GLU A 62 26.34 8.34 14.25
N ALA A 63 26.59 7.99 12.99
CA ALA A 63 27.50 8.71 12.11
C ALA A 63 27.05 10.17 11.91
N ILE A 64 25.75 10.39 11.68
CA ILE A 64 25.17 11.72 11.57
C ILE A 64 25.34 12.50 12.88
N LYS A 65 25.13 11.86 14.03
CA LYS A 65 25.31 12.47 15.35
C LYS A 65 26.77 12.89 15.59
N GLN A 66 27.74 12.08 15.17
CA GLN A 66 29.15 12.45 15.24
C GLN A 66 29.48 13.66 14.35
N ILE A 67 28.99 13.67 13.10
CA ILE A 67 29.18 14.80 12.18
C ILE A 67 28.51 16.08 12.73
N MET A 68 27.32 15.96 13.33
CA MET A 68 26.62 17.09 13.96
C MET A 68 27.42 17.65 15.15
N SER A 69 27.99 16.77 15.98
CA SER A 69 28.84 17.16 17.11
C SER A 69 30.12 17.86 16.65
N ASP A 70 30.76 17.38 15.59
CA ASP A 70 31.98 17.95 15.03
C ASP A 70 31.76 19.35 14.43
N ARG A 71 30.56 19.58 13.87
CA ARG A 71 30.15 20.88 13.30
C ARG A 71 29.50 21.82 14.32
N GLY A 72 29.35 21.41 15.58
CA GLY A 72 28.75 22.22 16.64
C GLY A 72 27.26 22.52 16.45
N VAL A 73 26.53 21.68 15.68
CA VAL A 73 25.10 21.86 15.41
C VAL A 73 24.29 21.00 16.39
N SER A 74 23.35 21.62 17.11
CA SER A 74 22.48 20.91 18.04
C SER A 74 21.26 20.30 17.33
N LEU A 75 20.68 19.25 17.90
CA LEU A 75 19.44 18.62 17.40
C LEU A 75 18.27 19.62 17.30
N ASP A 76 18.26 20.66 18.14
CA ASP A 76 17.28 21.74 18.15
C ASP A 76 17.38 22.63 16.89
N ASP A 77 18.61 22.88 16.41
CA ASP A 77 18.87 23.70 15.22
C ASP A 77 18.37 23.03 13.92
N LEU A 78 18.42 21.69 13.86
CA LEU A 78 17.90 20.91 12.74
C LEU A 78 16.38 20.79 12.74
N GLY A 79 15.74 20.74 13.91
CA GLY A 79 14.28 20.72 14.02
C GLY A 79 13.64 22.05 13.63
N ALA A 80 14.37 23.16 13.80
CA ALA A 80 13.92 24.50 13.42
C ALA A 80 13.98 24.76 11.90
N LEU A 81 14.74 23.97 11.15
CA LEU A 81 14.70 23.94 9.70
C LEU A 81 13.48 23.12 9.25
N GLU A 82 12.28 23.71 9.40
CA GLU A 82 11.10 23.25 8.68
C GLU A 82 11.43 23.27 7.18
N ILE A 83 11.79 22.11 6.64
CA ILE A 83 11.83 21.86 5.21
C ILE A 83 10.40 22.13 4.74
N GLU A 84 10.19 23.24 4.04
CA GLU A 84 8.88 23.62 3.47
C GLU A 84 8.26 22.39 2.81
N ALA A 85 7.23 21.84 3.46
CA ALA A 85 6.56 20.65 2.97
C ALA A 85 6.02 20.94 1.55
N PRO A 86 6.24 20.05 0.57
CA PRO A 86 5.77 20.29 -0.79
C PRO A 86 4.26 20.47 -0.78
N LYS A 87 3.79 21.63 -1.27
CA LYS A 87 2.37 22.01 -1.32
C LYS A 87 1.52 20.84 -1.80
N LYS A 88 0.59 20.39 -0.94
CA LYS A 88 -0.40 19.32 -1.22
C LYS A 88 -1.00 19.53 -2.61
N ARG A 89 -0.79 18.56 -3.51
CA ARG A 89 -1.49 18.50 -4.80
C ARG A 89 -2.99 18.44 -4.52
N ARG A 90 -3.73 19.41 -5.04
CA ARG A 90 -5.19 19.51 -4.89
C ARG A 90 -5.82 18.24 -5.47
N ASN A 91 -6.58 17.50 -4.67
CA ASN A 91 -7.25 16.28 -5.11
C ASN A 91 -8.29 16.65 -6.17
N ILE A 92 -8.03 16.33 -7.44
CA ILE A 92 -8.96 16.61 -8.54
C ILE A 92 -9.97 15.48 -8.56
N GLN A 93 -11.19 15.78 -8.13
CA GLN A 93 -12.29 14.83 -8.09
C GLN A 93 -12.82 14.62 -9.52
N LYS A 94 -12.81 13.36 -9.96
CA LYS A 94 -13.31 12.95 -11.28
C LYS A 94 -14.79 12.62 -11.15
N TYR A 95 -15.59 13.06 -12.11
CA TYR A 95 -17.04 12.83 -12.17
C TYR A 95 -17.41 12.33 -13.56
N THR A 96 -18.48 11.53 -13.64
CA THR A 96 -19.07 11.12 -14.90
C THR A 96 -20.21 12.09 -15.23
N PHE A 97 -20.14 12.74 -16.38
CA PHE A 97 -21.15 13.69 -16.85
C PHE A 97 -21.96 13.06 -17.98
N GLU A 98 -23.28 13.22 -17.95
CA GLU A 98 -24.16 12.80 -19.03
C GLU A 98 -24.72 14.03 -19.76
N TYR A 99 -24.59 14.06 -21.09
CA TYR A 99 -25.14 15.14 -21.91
C TYR A 99 -25.67 14.65 -23.26
N GLN A 100 -26.59 15.42 -23.84
CA GLN A 100 -27.11 15.13 -25.18
C GLN A 100 -26.39 15.96 -26.23
N THR A 101 -25.88 15.27 -27.25
CA THR A 101 -25.27 15.89 -28.42
C THR A 101 -26.31 16.55 -29.33
N GLU A 102 -25.87 17.41 -30.24
CA GLU A 102 -26.75 18.04 -31.24
C GLU A 102 -27.41 17.03 -32.18
N ALA A 103 -26.84 15.82 -32.30
CA ALA A 103 -27.40 14.71 -33.07
C ALA A 103 -28.54 13.96 -32.34
N GLY A 104 -28.80 14.28 -31.07
CA GLY A 104 -29.84 13.64 -30.26
C GLY A 104 -29.37 12.42 -29.45
N ASP A 105 -28.10 12.04 -29.57
CA ASP A 105 -27.52 10.92 -28.82
C ASP A 105 -27.08 11.35 -27.41
N THR A 106 -27.42 10.53 -26.41
CA THR A 106 -26.97 10.67 -25.02
C THR A 106 -25.56 10.10 -24.88
N VAL A 107 -24.60 10.94 -24.50
CA VAL A 107 -23.19 10.58 -24.33
C VAL A 107 -22.77 10.75 -22.88
N GLN A 108 -22.07 9.75 -22.35
CA GLN A 108 -21.46 9.80 -21.02
C GLN A 108 -19.97 10.12 -21.16
N TRP A 109 -19.49 11.10 -20.40
CA TRP A 109 -18.10 11.56 -20.41
C TRP A 109 -17.53 11.64 -18.99
N GLU A 110 -16.45 10.89 -18.75
CA GLU A 110 -15.68 10.96 -17.51
C GLU A 110 -14.68 12.12 -17.56
N GLY A 111 -14.89 13.12 -16.71
CA GLY A 111 -14.15 14.37 -16.72
C GLY A 111 -13.81 14.86 -15.33
N ALA A 112 -12.81 15.74 -15.23
CA ALA A 112 -12.55 16.48 -14.01
C ALA A 112 -13.33 17.81 -14.01
N THR A 113 -13.78 18.26 -12.83
CA THR A 113 -14.45 19.58 -12.67
C THR A 113 -13.52 20.76 -13.02
N THR A 114 -12.20 20.51 -13.07
CA THR A 114 -11.17 21.47 -13.45
C THR A 114 -10.41 20.96 -14.68
N GLY A 115 -10.65 21.53 -15.87
CA GLY A 115 -9.98 21.13 -17.11
C GLY A 115 -10.68 21.62 -18.38
N ARG A 116 -10.19 21.19 -19.55
CA ARG A 116 -10.85 21.42 -20.85
C ARG A 116 -12.10 20.55 -20.94
N LEU A 117 -13.22 21.16 -21.36
CA LEU A 117 -14.48 20.47 -21.62
C LEU A 117 -14.53 20.01 -23.09
N PRO A 118 -15.16 18.86 -23.40
CA PRO A 118 -15.50 18.48 -24.76
C PRO A 118 -16.36 19.58 -25.40
N ARG A 119 -16.12 19.82 -26.69
CA ARG A 119 -16.81 20.88 -27.45
C ARG A 119 -18.32 20.68 -27.46
N ASP A 120 -18.76 19.42 -27.52
CA ASP A 120 -20.17 19.05 -27.51
C ASP A 120 -20.82 19.27 -26.14
N PHE A 121 -20.09 19.00 -25.04
CA PHE A 121 -20.58 19.28 -23.68
C PHE A 121 -20.67 20.78 -23.43
N GLN A 122 -19.71 21.57 -23.94
CA GLN A 122 -19.76 23.02 -23.87
C GLN A 122 -20.95 23.58 -24.65
N ALA A 123 -21.20 23.09 -25.87
CA ALA A 123 -22.37 23.47 -26.66
C ALA A 123 -23.70 23.11 -25.96
N TYR A 124 -23.75 21.94 -25.30
CA TYR A 124 -24.91 21.54 -24.49
C TYR A 124 -25.14 22.46 -23.28
N LEU A 125 -24.08 22.82 -22.54
CA LEU A 125 -24.16 23.75 -21.41
C LEU A 125 -24.57 25.16 -21.86
N ASP A 126 -24.04 25.65 -22.98
CA ASP A 126 -24.39 26.95 -23.55
C ASP A 126 -25.86 26.98 -24.03
N ARG A 127 -26.36 25.87 -24.58
CA ARG A 127 -27.77 25.74 -25.03
C ARG A 127 -28.76 25.62 -23.87
N THR A 128 -28.39 24.92 -22.80
CA THR A 128 -29.29 24.61 -21.67
C THR A 128 -29.15 25.55 -20.48
N GLY A 129 -28.09 26.36 -20.44
CA GLY A 129 -27.79 27.27 -19.33
C GLY A 129 -27.48 26.58 -17.99
N LYS A 130 -27.28 25.25 -18.00
CA LYS A 130 -27.04 24.45 -16.79
C LYS A 130 -25.60 24.59 -16.30
N LYS A 131 -25.39 24.43 -14.98
CA LYS A 131 -24.04 24.41 -14.41
C LYS A 131 -23.44 23.01 -14.54
N ARG A 132 -22.12 22.94 -14.69
CA ARG A 132 -21.37 21.68 -14.91
C ARG A 132 -21.74 20.57 -13.91
N LEU A 133 -21.95 20.96 -12.64
CA LEU A 133 -22.29 20.04 -11.54
C LEU A 133 -23.70 19.45 -11.63
N ASP A 134 -24.62 20.07 -12.38
CA ASP A 134 -25.99 19.57 -12.56
C ASP A 134 -26.11 18.48 -13.63
N CYS A 135 -25.03 18.24 -14.39
CA CYS A 135 -24.95 17.19 -15.42
C CYS A 135 -24.13 15.99 -14.97
N VAL A 136 -23.75 15.92 -13.69
CA VAL A 136 -23.09 14.73 -13.11
C VAL A 136 -24.14 13.63 -13.01
N ALA A 137 -23.87 12.50 -13.64
CA ALA A 137 -24.63 11.28 -13.39
C ALA A 137 -24.18 10.72 -12.02
N GLU A 138 -25.14 10.47 -11.11
CA GLU A 138 -24.87 9.81 -9.83
C GLU A 138 -24.33 8.39 -10.01
#